data_AF-D4LDG2-F1
#
_entry.id   AF-D4LDG2-F1
#
_cell.length_a   1.000
_cell.length_b   1.000
_cell.length_c   1.000
_cell.angle_alpha   90.00
_cell.angle_beta   90.00
_cell.angle_gamma   90.00
#
_symmetry.space_group_name_H-M   'P 1'
#
loop_
_entity.id
_entity.type
_entity.pdbx_description
1 polymer ?
#
loop_
_entity_poly.entity_id
_entity_poly.type
_entity_poly.pdbx_seq_one_letter_code
_entity_poly.pdbx_strand_id
1 'polypeptide(L)'
;MFRTCPYCGGRLETIGGPDGNPFHAKRKAVDVCKSCGSRIHAPGEEIVRLLRIHARAEGGGSVQTAVQTVPFSDGVHGLGSEYPFCRQVEGKPADFLCSVTIQGEEIRFAGQTFRTEQLPGEIVLDLTAYGYDKCPVQETITLIISEEIDLQV
;
A
#
# COMPACT_ATOMS: atom_id res chain seq x y z
N MET A 1 -21.07 -7.92 -27.12
CA MET A 1 -21.24 -7.74 -25.65
C MET A 1 -20.97 -6.29 -25.32
N PHE A 2 -21.85 -5.65 -24.53
CA PHE A 2 -21.56 -4.32 -23.99
C PHE A 2 -20.59 -4.50 -22.82
N ARG A 3 -19.38 -3.91 -22.91
CA ARG A 3 -18.46 -3.89 -21.77
C ARG A 3 -18.96 -2.85 -20.78
N THR A 4 -19.45 -3.29 -19.64
CA THR A 4 -19.80 -2.45 -18.48
C THR A 4 -18.56 -2.22 -17.62
N CYS A 5 -18.53 -1.07 -16.95
CA CYS A 5 -17.46 -0.71 -16.04
C CYS A 5 -17.51 -1.60 -14.79
N PRO A 6 -16.42 -2.31 -14.44
CA PRO A 6 -16.38 -3.14 -13.23
C PRO A 6 -16.51 -2.30 -11.95
N TYR A 7 -16.13 -1.02 -11.99
CA TYR A 7 -16.15 -0.13 -10.82
C TYR A 7 -17.51 0.48 -10.51
N CYS A 8 -18.37 0.70 -11.52
CA CYS A 8 -19.62 1.46 -11.32
C CYS A 8 -20.80 1.01 -12.19
N GLY A 9 -20.68 -0.09 -12.94
CA GLY A 9 -21.69 -0.56 -13.90
C GLY A 9 -21.91 0.34 -15.13
N GLY A 10 -21.26 1.50 -15.19
CA GLY A 10 -21.40 2.49 -16.26
C GLY A 10 -20.89 2.02 -17.62
N ARG A 11 -21.21 2.75 -18.69
CA ARG A 11 -20.81 2.37 -20.05
C ARG A 11 -19.33 2.69 -20.31
N LEU A 12 -18.63 1.73 -20.92
CA LEU A 12 -17.26 1.92 -21.41
C LEU A 12 -17.25 2.45 -22.86
N GLU A 13 -16.23 3.25 -23.17
CA GLU A 13 -15.85 3.76 -24.48
C GLU A 13 -14.34 3.58 -24.66
N THR A 14 -13.92 2.91 -25.73
CA THR A 14 -12.51 2.79 -26.09
C THR A 14 -12.01 4.14 -26.59
N ILE A 15 -10.97 4.68 -25.96
CA ILE A 15 -10.28 5.88 -26.39
C ILE A 15 -8.81 5.59 -26.70
N GLY A 16 -8.21 6.46 -27.49
CA GLY A 16 -6.88 6.22 -28.00
C GLY A 16 -6.85 5.01 -28.92
N GLY A 17 -5.69 4.38 -28.98
CA GLY A 17 -5.09 4.26 -30.28
C GLY A 17 -4.18 5.47 -30.53
N PRO A 18 -3.16 5.29 -31.37
CA PRO A 18 -1.84 5.71 -30.95
C PRO A 18 -1.48 7.14 -30.61
N ASP A 19 -2.22 8.16 -31.05
CA ASP A 19 -1.83 9.55 -30.77
C ASP A 19 -3.06 10.41 -30.47
N GLY A 20 -4.09 9.82 -29.87
CA GLY A 20 -5.37 10.48 -29.51
C GLY A 20 -6.29 10.69 -30.71
N ASN A 21 -5.73 10.81 -31.91
CA ASN A 21 -6.36 10.36 -33.13
C ASN A 21 -6.51 8.82 -33.09
N PRO A 22 -7.71 8.24 -33.26
CA PRO A 22 -7.90 6.78 -33.38
C PRO A 22 -7.18 6.15 -34.59
N PHE A 23 -6.69 6.95 -35.56
CA PHE A 23 -6.03 6.51 -36.80
C PHE A 23 -4.48 6.60 -36.80
N HIS A 24 -3.83 6.87 -35.68
CA HIS A 24 -2.37 6.98 -35.61
C HIS A 24 -1.69 5.60 -35.37
N ALA A 25 -0.36 5.43 -35.24
CA ALA A 25 0.31 4.10 -35.34
C ALA A 25 1.11 3.47 -34.14
N LYS A 26 1.60 4.21 -33.12
CA LYS A 26 2.37 3.64 -31.96
C LYS A 26 1.67 3.24 -30.62
N ARG A 27 1.02 4.15 -29.87
CA ARG A 27 0.51 3.91 -28.48
C ARG A 27 -0.74 3.00 -28.41
N LYS A 28 -1.06 2.45 -27.24
CA LYS A 28 -2.12 1.43 -27.06
C LYS A 28 -3.55 2.02 -26.96
N ALA A 29 -4.55 1.22 -27.31
CA ALA A 29 -5.97 1.52 -27.06
C ALA A 29 -6.35 1.21 -25.61
N VAL A 30 -7.21 2.03 -25.00
CA VAL A 30 -7.61 1.90 -23.59
C VAL A 30 -9.12 2.10 -23.49
N ASP A 31 -9.83 1.19 -22.81
CA ASP A 31 -11.25 1.36 -22.53
C ASP A 31 -11.43 2.37 -21.38
N VAL A 32 -12.46 3.23 -21.40
CA VAL A 32 -12.70 4.25 -20.36
C VAL A 32 -14.18 4.33 -20.02
N CYS A 33 -14.51 4.39 -18.74
CA CYS A 33 -15.89 4.59 -18.31
C CYS A 33 -16.34 6.05 -18.46
N LYS A 34 -17.42 6.30 -19.20
CA LYS A 34 -18.03 7.64 -19.27
C LYS A 34 -18.65 8.11 -17.95
N SER A 35 -19.01 7.17 -17.07
CA SER A 35 -19.73 7.48 -15.83
C SER A 35 -18.79 7.85 -14.67
N CYS A 36 -17.64 7.18 -14.55
CA CYS A 36 -16.68 7.40 -13.45
C CYS A 36 -15.26 7.79 -13.91
N GLY A 37 -15.00 7.88 -15.22
CA GLY A 37 -13.69 8.24 -15.77
C GLY A 37 -12.61 7.14 -15.69
N SER A 38 -12.87 6.03 -15.00
CA SER A 38 -11.91 4.93 -14.83
C SER A 38 -11.44 4.38 -16.16
N ARG A 39 -10.12 4.27 -16.32
CA ARG A 39 -9.48 3.50 -17.39
C ARG A 39 -9.63 2.00 -17.09
N ILE A 40 -9.89 1.26 -18.15
CA ILE A 40 -10.09 -0.18 -18.18
C ILE A 40 -9.01 -0.73 -19.11
N HIS A 41 -8.19 -1.58 -18.53
CA HIS A 41 -6.87 -1.90 -19.03
C HIS A 41 -6.90 -3.01 -20.09
N ALA A 42 -5.83 -3.13 -20.87
CA ALA A 42 -5.79 -4.09 -21.97
C ALA A 42 -5.87 -5.53 -21.43
N PRO A 43 -6.38 -6.51 -22.22
CA PRO A 43 -6.32 -7.91 -21.80
C PRO A 43 -4.86 -8.35 -21.58
N GLY A 44 -4.46 -8.56 -20.33
CA GLY A 44 -3.09 -8.84 -19.91
C GLY A 44 -2.49 -7.80 -18.93
N GLU A 45 -3.06 -6.60 -18.84
CA GLU A 45 -2.68 -5.61 -17.83
C GLU A 45 -3.50 -5.86 -16.54
N GLU A 46 -2.84 -6.27 -15.46
CA GLU A 46 -3.49 -6.58 -14.18
C GLU A 46 -3.45 -5.35 -13.25
N ILE A 47 -4.61 -5.03 -12.67
CA ILE A 47 -4.80 -3.88 -11.78
C ILE A 47 -4.57 -4.38 -10.35
N VAL A 48 -3.36 -4.15 -9.85
CA VAL A 48 -2.93 -4.68 -8.56
C VAL A 48 -3.20 -3.63 -7.49
N ARG A 49 -4.12 -3.92 -6.57
CA ARG A 49 -4.23 -3.18 -5.30
C ARG A 49 -3.00 -3.52 -4.46
N LEU A 50 -2.34 -2.50 -3.95
CA LEU A 50 -1.15 -2.60 -3.12
C LEU A 50 -1.39 -1.89 -1.80
N LEU A 51 -0.87 -2.45 -0.71
CA LEU A 51 -0.79 -1.76 0.57
C LEU A 51 0.63 -1.21 0.74
N ARG A 52 0.76 0.12 0.75
CA ARG A 52 2.02 0.80 1.05
C ARG A 52 2.06 1.17 2.53
N ILE A 53 3.20 0.89 3.16
CA ILE A 53 3.47 1.23 4.54
C ILE A 53 4.77 2.05 4.58
N HIS A 54 4.67 3.30 5.01
CA HIS A 54 5.83 4.15 5.28
C HIS A 54 6.04 4.21 6.79
N ALA A 55 7.21 3.79 7.26
CA ALA A 55 7.59 3.84 8.65
C ALA A 55 8.70 4.86 8.87
N ARG A 56 8.57 5.67 9.91
CA ARG A 56 9.54 6.67 10.37
C ARG A 56 9.79 6.48 11.85
N ALA A 57 11.04 6.28 12.24
CA ALA A 57 11.48 6.19 13.62
C ALA A 57 12.38 7.38 13.96
N GLU A 58 12.12 8.06 15.08
CA GLU A 58 12.89 9.22 15.54
C GLU A 58 13.23 9.08 17.02
N GLY A 59 14.52 9.13 17.36
CA GLY A 59 15.02 9.00 18.73
C GLY A 59 16.53 9.22 18.81
N GLY A 60 17.03 9.68 19.95
CA GLY A 60 18.47 9.84 20.19
C GLY A 60 19.18 10.81 19.24
N GLY A 61 18.46 11.80 18.69
CA GLY A 61 18.98 12.73 17.68
C GLY A 61 19.14 12.12 16.29
N SER A 62 18.60 10.92 16.05
CA SER A 62 18.60 10.22 14.76
C SER A 62 17.18 10.03 14.23
N VAL A 63 17.05 10.01 12.91
CA VAL A 63 15.81 9.67 12.20
C VAL A 63 16.11 8.59 11.18
N GLN A 64 15.29 7.54 11.13
CA GLN A 64 15.33 6.48 10.12
C GLN A 64 13.96 6.31 9.47
N THR A 65 13.94 5.99 8.18
CA THR A 65 12.71 5.79 7.40
C THR A 65 12.84 4.57 6.51
N ALA A 66 11.81 3.74 6.46
CA ALA A 66 11.68 2.63 5.51
C ALA A 66 10.29 2.65 4.86
N VAL A 67 10.20 2.19 3.62
CA VAL A 67 8.93 2.12 2.88
C VAL A 67 8.81 0.74 2.28
N GLN A 68 7.76 0.02 2.65
CA GLN A 68 7.46 -1.29 2.10
C GLN A 68 6.11 -1.26 1.40
N THR A 69 6.01 -2.03 0.31
CA THR A 69 4.76 -2.25 -0.42
C THR A 69 4.49 -3.75 -0.47
N VAL A 70 3.25 -4.16 -0.24
CA VAL A 70 2.80 -5.57 -0.27
C VAL A 70 1.52 -5.69 -1.10
N PRO A 71 1.20 -6.85 -1.70
CA PRO A 71 -0.06 -7.04 -2.40
C PRO A 71 -1.25 -6.93 -1.45
N PHE A 72 -2.30 -6.26 -1.89
CA PHE A 72 -3.58 -6.22 -1.16
C PHE A 72 -4.35 -7.52 -1.44
N SER A 73 -3.99 -8.57 -0.73
CA SER A 73 -4.62 -9.89 -0.81
C SER A 73 -4.65 -10.56 0.56
N ASP A 74 -5.66 -11.41 0.80
CA ASP A 74 -5.77 -12.16 2.06
C ASP A 74 -4.50 -12.92 2.40
N GLY A 75 -4.06 -12.81 3.66
CA GLY A 75 -2.85 -13.48 4.16
C GLY A 75 -2.03 -12.62 5.13
N VAL A 76 -0.84 -13.12 5.44
CA VAL A 76 0.17 -12.42 6.25
C VAL A 76 1.34 -12.06 5.34
N HIS A 77 1.64 -10.77 5.25
CA HIS A 77 2.70 -10.23 4.40
C HIS A 77 3.85 -9.72 5.25
N GLY A 78 5.05 -10.26 5.03
CA GLY A 78 6.26 -9.80 5.70
C GLY A 78 6.72 -8.45 5.16
N LEU A 79 7.14 -7.55 6.07
CA LEU A 79 7.61 -6.21 5.74
C LEU A 79 9.14 -6.10 5.59
N GLY A 80 9.81 -7.24 5.50
CA GLY A 80 11.26 -7.33 5.32
C GLY A 80 12.07 -7.18 6.61
N SER A 81 13.38 -7.03 6.45
CA SER A 81 14.35 -6.91 7.54
C SER A 81 14.83 -5.47 7.77
N GLU A 82 14.23 -4.48 7.10
CA GLU A 82 14.60 -3.07 7.26
C GLU A 82 14.11 -2.50 8.59
N TYR A 83 14.88 -1.58 9.17
CA TYR A 83 14.45 -0.85 10.33
C TYR A 83 13.48 0.28 9.91
N PRO A 84 12.33 0.47 10.58
CA PRO A 84 11.91 -0.13 11.86
C PRO A 84 11.04 -1.40 11.76
N PHE A 85 10.72 -1.90 10.56
CA PHE A 85 9.86 -3.09 10.42
C PHE A 85 10.42 -4.33 11.15
N CYS A 86 11.73 -4.53 11.14
CA CYS A 86 12.37 -5.65 11.85
C CYS A 86 12.50 -5.48 13.37
N ARG A 87 12.02 -4.38 13.95
CA ARG A 87 12.21 -4.06 15.37
C ARG A 87 11.42 -5.00 16.28
N GLN A 88 12.11 -5.68 17.18
CA GLN A 88 11.48 -6.36 18.31
C GLN A 88 11.00 -5.34 19.35
N VAL A 89 9.75 -5.50 19.81
CA VAL A 89 9.14 -4.66 20.83
C VAL A 89 8.88 -5.51 22.07
N GLU A 90 9.34 -5.05 23.23
CA GLU A 90 9.21 -5.79 24.49
C GLU A 90 7.73 -6.04 24.84
N GLY A 91 7.41 -7.26 25.27
CA GLY A 91 6.03 -7.67 25.57
C GLY A 91 5.10 -7.81 24.35
N LYS A 92 5.64 -7.73 23.12
CA LYS A 92 4.90 -7.97 21.86
C LYS A 92 5.43 -9.23 21.17
N PRO A 93 4.62 -9.88 20.30
CA PRO A 93 5.10 -10.99 19.49
C PRO A 93 6.15 -10.51 18.48
N ALA A 94 7.00 -11.42 18.00
CA ALA A 94 8.14 -11.09 17.14
C ALA A 94 7.75 -10.49 15.77
N ASP A 95 6.51 -10.68 15.36
CA ASP A 95 5.92 -10.25 14.09
C ASP A 95 5.22 -8.88 14.15
N PHE A 96 5.18 -8.25 15.32
CA PHE A 96 4.38 -7.05 15.64
C PHE A 96 4.61 -5.85 14.70
N LEU A 97 5.85 -5.59 14.29
CA LEU A 97 6.21 -4.56 13.30
C LEU A 97 6.66 -5.14 11.95
N CYS A 98 6.93 -6.44 11.88
CA CYS A 98 7.56 -7.06 10.70
C CYS A 98 6.56 -7.73 9.76
N SER A 99 5.26 -7.67 10.05
CA SER A 99 4.21 -8.21 9.20
C SER A 99 2.91 -7.42 9.28
N VAL A 100 2.14 -7.44 8.19
CA VAL A 100 0.76 -6.97 8.14
C VAL A 100 -0.16 -8.13 7.76
N THR A 101 -1.31 -8.24 8.40
CA THR A 101 -2.34 -9.24 8.06
C THR A 101 -3.49 -8.58 7.33
N ILE A 102 -3.95 -9.16 6.22
CA ILE A 102 -5.11 -8.71 5.45
C ILE A 102 -6.16 -9.83 5.46
N GLN A 103 -7.43 -9.47 5.73
CA GLN A 103 -8.60 -10.36 5.69
C GLN A 103 -9.78 -9.61 5.08
N GLY A 104 -9.99 -9.77 3.77
CA GLY A 104 -10.89 -8.94 2.97
C GLY A 104 -10.47 -7.48 3.00
N GLU A 105 -11.38 -6.60 3.42
CA GLU A 105 -11.12 -5.17 3.57
C GLU A 105 -10.58 -4.79 4.97
N GLU A 106 -10.28 -5.77 5.84
CA GLU A 106 -9.70 -5.55 7.17
C GLU A 106 -8.18 -5.76 7.16
N ILE A 107 -7.45 -4.82 7.77
CA ILE A 107 -5.99 -4.75 7.79
C ILE A 107 -5.55 -4.68 9.26
N ARG A 108 -4.68 -5.59 9.70
CA ARG A 108 -4.13 -5.60 11.07
C ARG A 108 -2.62 -5.38 11.04
N PHE A 109 -2.15 -4.35 11.73
CA PHE A 109 -0.74 -3.99 11.81
C PHE A 109 -0.41 -3.32 13.16
N ALA A 110 0.75 -3.64 13.76
CA ALA A 110 1.21 -3.07 15.03
C ALA A 110 0.16 -3.06 16.17
N GLY A 111 -0.69 -4.09 16.22
CA GLY A 111 -1.76 -4.22 17.22
C GLY A 111 -2.99 -3.32 17.00
N GLN A 112 -3.04 -2.59 15.89
CA GLN A 112 -4.22 -1.85 15.44
C GLN A 112 -4.91 -2.56 14.28
N THR A 113 -6.19 -2.25 14.10
CA THR A 113 -7.03 -2.76 13.00
C THR A 113 -7.64 -1.58 12.25
N PHE A 114 -7.48 -1.58 10.93
CA PHE A 114 -8.03 -0.61 10.00
C PHE A 114 -8.96 -1.33 9.01
N ARG A 115 -9.89 -0.58 8.45
CA ARG A 115 -10.56 -0.92 7.19
C ARG A 115 -10.03 -0.05 6.07
N THR A 116 -10.14 -0.53 4.84
CA THR A 116 -9.74 0.23 3.63
C THR A 116 -10.43 1.58 3.52
N GLU A 117 -11.71 1.66 3.91
CA GLU A 117 -12.49 2.92 4.02
C GLU A 117 -11.91 3.96 5.00
N GLN A 118 -10.96 3.56 5.85
CA GLN A 118 -10.28 4.40 6.83
C GLN A 118 -8.84 4.76 6.41
N LEU A 119 -8.39 4.35 5.22
CA LEU A 119 -7.06 4.68 4.72
C LEU A 119 -7.03 6.08 4.05
N PRO A 120 -5.92 6.83 4.17
CA PRO A 120 -4.68 6.47 4.85
C PRO A 120 -4.81 6.47 6.38
N GLY A 121 -4.30 5.41 7.01
CA GLY A 121 -4.28 5.23 8.46
C GLY A 121 -2.92 5.59 9.05
N GLU A 122 -2.90 6.11 10.27
CA GLU A 122 -1.68 6.44 11.01
C GLU A 122 -1.62 5.69 12.34
N ILE A 123 -0.45 5.13 12.66
CA ILE A 123 -0.11 4.55 13.96
C ILE A 123 1.08 5.31 14.51
N VAL A 124 0.97 5.80 15.74
CA VAL A 124 2.11 6.36 16.49
C VAL A 124 2.39 5.47 17.69
N LEU A 125 3.66 5.08 17.88
CA LEU A 125 4.14 4.27 18.99
C LEU A 125 5.30 4.99 19.68
N ASP A 126 5.12 5.34 20.94
CA ASP A 126 6.21 5.81 21.80
C ASP A 126 6.86 4.61 22.50
N LEU A 127 8.16 4.41 22.24
CA LEU A 127 8.93 3.26 22.68
C LEU A 127 10.23 3.70 23.35
N THR A 128 10.85 2.78 24.08
CA THR A 128 12.25 2.92 24.53
C THR A 128 13.14 2.07 23.63
N ALA A 129 14.12 2.71 22.99
CA ALA A 129 15.23 2.04 22.32
C ALA A 129 16.41 1.89 23.29
N TYR A 130 17.20 0.84 23.13
CA TYR A 130 18.43 0.63 23.89
C TYR A 130 19.61 0.58 22.93
N GLY A 131 20.55 1.51 23.10
CA GLY A 131 21.81 1.52 22.35
C GLY A 131 22.75 0.39 22.76
N TYR A 132 23.91 0.29 22.08
CA TYR A 132 24.97 -0.65 22.47
C TYR A 132 25.53 -0.38 23.88
N ASP A 133 25.50 0.90 24.28
CA ASP A 133 25.79 1.38 25.64
C ASP A 133 24.73 1.00 26.69
N LYS A 134 23.59 0.45 26.25
CA LYS A 134 22.38 0.15 27.05
C LYS A 134 21.75 1.37 27.70
N CYS A 135 22.07 2.58 27.25
CA CYS A 135 21.34 3.76 27.69
C CYS A 135 19.94 3.76 27.07
N PRO A 136 18.86 3.90 27.87
CA PRO A 136 17.51 4.01 27.34
C PRO A 136 17.34 5.35 26.63
N VAL A 137 16.87 5.29 25.40
CA VAL A 137 16.59 6.44 24.54
C VAL A 137 15.12 6.41 24.18
N GLN A 138 14.40 7.51 24.41
CA GLN A 138 13.03 7.64 23.92
C GLN A 138 13.04 7.71 22.39
N GLU A 139 12.11 6.99 21.78
CA GLU A 139 11.91 6.95 20.34
C GLU A 139 10.43 6.90 20.01
N THR A 140 10.01 7.69 19.03
CA THR A 140 8.66 7.64 18.46
C THR A 140 8.72 6.99 17.08
N ILE A 141 7.89 5.98 16.85
CA ILE A 141 7.70 5.34 15.55
C ILE A 141 6.34 5.72 14.99
N THR A 142 6.33 6.43 13.87
CA THR A 142 5.14 6.74 13.07
C THR A 142 5.05 5.76 11.90
N LEU A 143 3.90 5.14 11.71
CA LEU A 143 3.60 4.24 10.59
C LEU A 143 2.40 4.82 9.84
N ILE A 144 2.56 5.09 8.54
CA ILE A 144 1.50 5.56 7.66
C ILE A 144 1.17 4.41 6.69
N ILE A 145 -0.10 4.01 6.67
CA ILE A 145 -0.63 2.93 5.84
C ILE A 145 -1.53 3.55 4.77
N SER A 146 -1.31 3.24 3.50
CA SER A 146 -2.13 3.75 2.39
C SER A 146 -2.34 2.69 1.33
N GLU A 147 -3.52 2.68 0.70
CA GLU A 147 -3.76 1.89 -0.50
C GLU A 147 -3.16 2.61 -1.72
N GLU A 148 -2.40 1.89 -2.54
CA GLU A 148 -1.96 2.29 -3.87
C GLU A 148 -2.57 1.35 -4.92
N ILE A 149 -2.83 1.87 -6.12
CA ILE A 149 -3.28 1.07 -7.26
C ILE A 149 -2.19 1.15 -8.32
N ASP A 150 -1.57 0.02 -8.62
CA ASP A 150 -0.50 -0.11 -9.61
C ASP A 150 -0.96 -0.90 -10.84
N LEU A 151 -0.26 -0.69 -11.96
CA LEU A 151 -0.57 -1.26 -13.27
C LEU A 151 0.62 -2.09 -13.75
N GLN A 152 0.49 -3.42 -13.64
CA GLN A 152 1.52 -4.33 -14.12
C GLN A 152 1.22 -4.75 -15.57
N VAL A 153 2.29 -4.89 -16.38
CA VAL A 153 2.28 -4.99 -17.86
C VAL A 153 3.01 -6.24 -18.33
#